data_AF-A0A6M0SIE5-F1
#
_entry.id   AF-A0A6M0SIE5-F1
#
_cell.length_a   1.000
_cell.length_b   1.000
_cell.length_c   1.000
_cell.angle_alpha   90.00
_cell.angle_beta   90.00
_cell.angle_gamma   90.00
#
_symmetry.space_group_name_H-M   'P 1'
#
loop_
_entity.id
_entity.type
_entity.pdbx_description
1 polymer ?
#
loop_
_entity_poly.entity_id
_entity_poly.type
_entity_poly.pdbx_seq_one_letter_code
_entity_poly.pdbx_strand_id
1 'polypeptide(L)'
;MVDLRAEFKEAWILSNDDSPEPLAKAPRLLSDIAMDMVKAKVSYWEHYGWIRSCMYGLSGMVLYGENSAIDEVKLYAQWLLGNAPDGVPELYPRLTQYANGNLDEQEGLRQFVKATQPEWLDRLAKNRAARSELETAV
;
A
#
# COMPACT_ATOMS: atom_id res chain seq x y z
N MET A 1 -8.43 -23.19 -4.09
CA MET A 1 -7.33 -22.43 -3.48
C MET A 1 -6.86 -21.46 -4.54
N VAL A 2 -6.86 -20.15 -4.28
CA VAL A 2 -6.44 -19.15 -5.28
C VAL A 2 -4.91 -19.18 -5.37
N ASP A 3 -4.36 -19.22 -6.58
CA ASP A 3 -2.91 -19.07 -6.80
C ASP A 3 -2.56 -17.58 -6.77
N LEU A 4 -2.06 -17.13 -5.61
CA LEU A 4 -1.74 -15.72 -5.37
C LEU A 4 -0.61 -15.20 -6.29
N ARG A 5 0.31 -16.05 -6.75
CA ARG A 5 1.36 -15.61 -7.70
C ARG A 5 0.77 -15.35 -9.08
N ALA A 6 -0.15 -16.21 -9.52
CA ALA A 6 -0.87 -16.01 -10.78
C ALA A 6 -1.75 -14.75 -10.73
N GLU A 7 -2.51 -14.58 -9.65
CA GLU A 7 -3.34 -13.39 -9.43
C GLU A 7 -2.50 -12.10 -9.43
N PHE A 8 -1.36 -12.10 -8.74
CA PHE A 8 -0.46 -10.95 -8.72
C PHE A 8 0.07 -10.61 -10.11
N LYS A 9 0.48 -11.63 -10.88
CA LYS A 9 0.99 -11.45 -12.25
C LYS A 9 -0.07 -10.88 -13.18
N GLU A 10 -1.31 -11.35 -13.10
CA GLU A 10 -2.43 -10.83 -13.90
C GLU A 10 -2.73 -9.36 -13.55
N ALA A 11 -2.83 -9.04 -12.26
CA ALA A 11 -3.01 -7.67 -11.80
C ALA A 11 -1.85 -6.75 -12.22
N TRP A 12 -0.63 -7.30 -12.27
CA TRP A 12 0.56 -6.55 -12.68
C TRP A 12 0.54 -6.20 -14.15
N ILE A 13 0.17 -7.16 -15.00
CA ILE A 13 0.01 -6.95 -16.44
C ILE A 13 -1.03 -5.87 -16.70
N LEU A 14 -2.19 -5.94 -16.04
CA LEU A 14 -3.24 -4.93 -16.18
C LEU A 14 -2.77 -3.54 -15.71
N SER A 15 -2.10 -3.45 -14.56
CA SER A 15 -1.65 -2.16 -14.03
C SER A 15 -0.56 -1.47 -14.88
N ASN A 16 0.11 -2.20 -15.77
CA ASN A 16 1.14 -1.68 -16.66
C ASN A 16 0.75 -1.79 -18.14
N ASP A 17 -0.51 -2.09 -18.43
CA ASP A 17 -1.05 -2.00 -19.78
C ASP A 17 -1.37 -0.53 -20.05
N ASP A 18 -0.71 0.05 -21.07
CA ASP A 18 -0.93 1.44 -21.49
C ASP A 18 -2.22 1.59 -22.33
N SER A 19 -2.98 0.51 -22.53
CA SER A 19 -4.30 0.60 -23.15
C SER A 19 -5.24 1.46 -22.28
N PRO A 20 -6.32 2.06 -22.84
CA PRO A 20 -7.23 2.92 -22.08
C PRO A 20 -8.20 2.16 -21.15
N GLU A 21 -8.23 0.83 -21.19
CA GLU A 21 -9.20 -0.02 -20.48
C GLU A 21 -8.80 -0.72 -19.15
N PRO A 22 -7.57 -0.70 -18.59
CA PRO A 22 -7.11 -1.81 -17.76
C PRO A 22 -7.24 -1.55 -16.25
N LEU A 23 -7.12 -0.29 -15.78
CA LEU A 23 -7.19 0.04 -14.35
C LEU A 23 -8.59 -0.14 -13.75
N ALA A 24 -9.65 0.02 -14.55
CA ALA A 24 -11.02 -0.21 -14.09
C ALA A 24 -11.40 -1.70 -14.02
N LYS A 25 -10.60 -2.59 -14.64
CA LYS A 25 -10.86 -4.03 -14.74
C LYS A 25 -10.04 -4.87 -13.75
N ALA A 26 -9.00 -4.32 -13.13
CA ALA A 26 -8.23 -5.03 -12.11
C ALA A 26 -9.11 -5.23 -10.85
N PRO A 27 -9.40 -6.47 -10.43
CA PRO A 27 -10.35 -6.73 -9.35
C PRO A 27 -9.82 -6.27 -7.99
N ARG A 28 -8.49 -6.13 -7.84
CA ARG A 28 -7.80 -5.79 -6.60
C ARG A 28 -6.53 -5.01 -6.88
N LEU A 29 -6.09 -4.20 -5.91
CA LEU A 29 -4.81 -3.50 -6.00
C LEU A 29 -3.65 -4.50 -5.83
N LEU A 30 -2.54 -4.21 -6.53
CA LEU A 30 -1.31 -4.99 -6.42
C LEU A 30 -0.77 -5.09 -4.99
N SER A 31 -0.88 -4.01 -4.23
CA SER A 31 -0.48 -3.98 -2.81
C SER A 31 -1.30 -4.95 -1.97
N ASP A 32 -2.59 -5.11 -2.26
CA ASP A 32 -3.48 -5.97 -1.47
C ASP A 32 -3.15 -7.44 -1.71
N ILE A 33 -2.94 -7.82 -2.98
CA ILE A 33 -2.53 -9.17 -3.35
C ILE A 33 -1.14 -9.46 -2.77
N ALA A 34 -0.19 -8.53 -2.86
CA ALA A 34 1.14 -8.68 -2.28
C ALA A 34 1.09 -8.88 -0.76
N MET A 35 0.23 -8.15 -0.04
CA MET A 35 0.06 -8.32 1.39
C MET A 35 -0.58 -9.67 1.75
N ASP A 36 -1.52 -10.18 0.96
CA ASP A 36 -2.05 -11.53 1.13
C ASP A 36 -0.98 -12.60 0.91
N MET A 37 -0.10 -12.41 -0.07
CA MET A 37 1.07 -13.28 -0.27
C MET A 37 1.99 -13.27 0.96
N VAL A 38 2.29 -12.10 1.52
CA VAL A 38 3.11 -11.97 2.73
C VAL A 38 2.46 -12.64 3.94
N LYS A 39 1.14 -12.47 4.12
CA LYS A 39 0.34 -13.14 5.16
C LYS A 39 0.35 -14.65 5.01
N ALA A 40 0.23 -15.14 3.78
CA ALA A 40 0.29 -16.56 3.42
C ALA A 40 1.72 -17.11 3.32
N LYS A 41 2.76 -16.29 3.59
CA LYS A 41 4.17 -16.66 3.51
C LYS A 41 4.60 -17.16 2.13
N VAL A 42 4.01 -16.59 1.08
CA VAL A 42 4.34 -16.83 -0.33
C VAL A 42 5.27 -15.72 -0.81
N SER A 43 6.50 -16.06 -1.18
CA SER A 43 7.44 -15.12 -1.82
C SER A 43 7.20 -15.02 -3.32
N TYR A 44 7.66 -13.95 -3.98
CA TYR A 44 7.72 -13.88 -5.45
C TYR A 44 8.89 -12.98 -5.92
N TRP A 45 10.09 -13.27 -5.41
CA TRP A 45 11.30 -12.47 -5.63
C TRP A 45 11.75 -12.39 -7.08
N GLU A 46 11.43 -13.40 -7.88
CA GLU A 46 11.67 -13.42 -9.32
C GLU A 46 10.82 -12.39 -10.08
N HIS A 47 9.77 -11.85 -9.46
CA HIS A 47 8.91 -10.84 -10.08
C HIS A 47 9.33 -9.43 -9.66
N TYR A 48 9.88 -8.65 -10.60
CA TYR A 48 10.45 -7.32 -10.37
C TYR A 48 9.51 -6.31 -9.68
N GLY A 49 8.19 -6.42 -9.90
CA GLY A 49 7.19 -5.56 -9.28
C GLY A 49 6.81 -5.93 -7.83
N TRP A 50 7.08 -7.16 -7.39
CA TRP A 50 6.46 -7.71 -6.19
C TRP A 50 6.92 -7.03 -4.91
N ILE A 51 8.22 -6.87 -4.71
CA ILE A 51 8.76 -6.22 -3.51
C ILE A 51 8.30 -4.76 -3.39
N ARG A 52 8.18 -4.05 -4.52
CA ARG A 52 7.66 -2.68 -4.55
C ARG A 52 6.19 -2.65 -4.08
N SER A 53 5.37 -3.61 -4.52
CA SER A 53 3.99 -3.75 -4.06
C SER A 53 3.89 -4.11 -2.58
N CYS A 54 4.76 -4.98 -2.06
CA CYS A 54 4.85 -5.25 -0.62
C CYS A 54 5.18 -3.97 0.16
N MET A 55 6.14 -3.17 -0.31
CA MET A 55 6.51 -1.90 0.34
C MET A 55 5.35 -0.91 0.37
N TYR A 56 4.56 -0.81 -0.70
CA TYR A 56 3.34 0.02 -0.70
C TYR A 56 2.29 -0.50 0.29
N GLY A 57 2.09 -1.82 0.36
CA GLY A 57 1.18 -2.43 1.33
C GLY A 57 1.59 -2.15 2.78
N LEU A 58 2.86 -2.36 3.12
CA LEU A 58 3.41 -2.08 4.45
C LEU A 58 3.29 -0.59 4.79
N SER A 59 3.64 0.32 3.87
CA SER A 59 3.49 1.75 4.09
C SER A 59 2.03 2.15 4.30
N GLY A 60 1.09 1.56 3.55
CA GLY A 60 -0.35 1.77 3.74
C GLY A 60 -0.84 1.32 5.12
N MET A 61 -0.35 0.19 5.62
CA MET A 61 -0.64 -0.27 6.98
C MET A 61 -0.14 0.71 8.05
N VAL A 62 1.05 1.28 7.89
CA VAL A 62 1.56 2.28 8.84
C VAL A 62 0.72 3.58 8.78
N LEU A 63 0.44 4.08 7.58
CA LEU A 63 -0.21 5.38 7.40
C LEU A 63 -1.70 5.37 7.75
N TYR A 64 -2.40 4.29 7.42
CA TYR A 64 -3.85 4.23 7.53
C TYR A 64 -4.36 3.18 8.53
N GLY A 65 -3.48 2.31 9.02
CA GLY A 65 -3.83 1.29 9.99
C GLY A 65 -3.96 1.80 11.43
N GLU A 66 -4.51 0.93 12.27
CA GLU A 66 -4.53 1.09 13.72
C GLU A 66 -3.11 1.04 14.31
N ASN A 67 -2.93 1.47 15.57
CA ASN A 67 -1.62 1.40 16.22
C ASN A 67 -1.09 -0.04 16.32
N SER A 68 -1.98 -1.03 16.39
CA SER A 68 -1.67 -2.46 16.34
C SER A 68 -1.01 -2.91 15.03
N ALA A 69 -1.15 -2.15 13.95
CA ALA A 69 -0.55 -2.49 12.65
C ALA A 69 0.99 -2.36 12.64
N ILE A 70 1.58 -1.66 13.61
CA ILE A 70 3.04 -1.47 13.69
C ILE A 70 3.76 -2.79 13.94
N ASP A 71 3.26 -3.61 14.87
CA ASP A 71 3.86 -4.92 15.18
C ASP A 71 3.71 -5.87 13.99
N GLU A 72 2.58 -5.83 13.29
CA GLU A 72 2.37 -6.61 12.06
C GLU A 72 3.33 -6.20 10.95
N VAL A 73 3.50 -4.90 10.70
CA VAL A 73 4.44 -4.38 9.70
C VAL A 73 5.86 -4.85 9.99
N LYS A 74 6.28 -4.79 11.26
CA LYS A 74 7.59 -5.30 11.69
C LYS A 74 7.74 -6.79 11.40
N LEU A 75 6.77 -7.62 11.79
CA LEU A 75 6.79 -9.06 11.57
C LEU A 75 6.82 -9.43 10.09
N TYR A 76 6.06 -8.70 9.26
CA TYR A 76 6.04 -8.91 7.82
C TYR A 76 7.34 -8.47 7.15
N ALA A 77 7.91 -7.34 7.55
CA ALA A 77 9.20 -6.88 7.04
C ALA A 77 10.34 -7.82 7.44
N GLN A 78 10.35 -8.34 8.67
CA GLN A 78 11.30 -9.35 9.12
C GLN A 78 11.21 -10.63 8.30
N TRP A 79 9.98 -11.10 8.04
CA TRP A 79 9.78 -12.29 7.21
C TRP A 79 10.27 -12.08 5.78
N LEU A 80 10.00 -10.91 5.18
CA LEU A 80 10.49 -10.56 3.85
C LEU A 80 12.01 -10.62 3.80
N LEU A 81 12.71 -9.93 4.71
CA LEU A 81 14.19 -9.94 4.75
C LEU A 81 14.77 -11.32 5.03
N GLY A 82 14.16 -12.08 5.93
CA GLY A 82 14.62 -13.43 6.27
C GLY A 82 14.48 -14.44 5.13
N ASN A 83 13.72 -14.11 4.08
CA ASN A 83 13.54 -14.93 2.88
C ASN A 83 14.07 -14.24 1.61
N ALA A 84 14.78 -13.11 1.76
CA ALA A 84 15.23 -12.32 0.63
C ALA A 84 16.51 -12.90 0.00
N PRO A 85 16.68 -12.79 -1.33
CA PRO A 85 17.97 -12.98 -1.97
C PRO A 85 19.04 -12.02 -1.46
N ASP A 86 20.31 -12.41 -1.61
CA ASP A 86 21.46 -11.57 -1.29
C ASP A 86 21.37 -10.21 -2.02
N GLY A 87 21.72 -9.12 -1.33
CA GLY A 87 21.69 -7.76 -1.88
C GLY A 87 20.36 -7.02 -1.73
N VAL A 88 19.26 -7.71 -1.39
CA VAL A 88 17.96 -7.05 -1.18
C VAL A 88 17.97 -6.07 0.02
N PRO A 89 18.52 -6.42 1.20
CA PRO A 89 18.55 -5.47 2.33
C PRO A 89 19.21 -4.13 2.00
N GLU A 90 20.24 -4.13 1.14
CA GLU A 90 20.97 -2.96 0.68
C GLU A 90 20.15 -2.15 -0.35
N LEU A 91 19.40 -2.82 -1.22
CA LEU A 91 18.54 -2.18 -2.22
C LEU A 91 17.27 -1.57 -1.62
N TYR A 92 16.79 -2.11 -0.49
CA TYR A 92 15.55 -1.70 0.15
C TYR A 92 15.79 -1.31 1.62
N PRO A 93 16.56 -0.23 1.91
CA PRO A 93 16.89 0.15 3.29
C PRO A 93 15.67 0.46 4.16
N ARG A 94 14.57 0.94 3.55
CA ARG A 94 13.30 1.17 4.25
C ARG A 94 12.64 -0.12 4.75
N LEU A 95 12.81 -1.24 4.02
CA LEU A 95 12.35 -2.55 4.49
C LEU A 95 13.13 -2.98 5.74
N THR A 96 14.44 -2.73 5.76
CA THR A 96 15.32 -2.95 6.93
C THR A 96 14.91 -2.09 8.12
N GLN A 97 14.55 -0.83 7.90
CA GLN A 97 13.99 0.04 8.94
C GLN A 97 12.71 -0.54 9.53
N TYR A 98 11.76 -0.95 8.68
CA TYR A 98 10.50 -1.56 9.10
C TYR A 98 10.72 -2.83 9.92
N ALA A 99 11.63 -3.71 9.48
CA ALA A 99 11.95 -4.95 10.18
C ALA A 99 12.58 -4.72 11.57
N ASN A 100 13.27 -3.59 11.74
CA ASN A 100 13.82 -3.17 13.02
C ASN A 100 12.81 -2.41 13.89
N GLY A 101 11.61 -2.11 13.36
CA GLY A 101 10.59 -1.31 14.02
C GLY A 101 10.87 0.20 14.01
N ASN A 102 11.82 0.65 13.18
CA ASN A 102 12.04 2.08 12.96
C ASN A 102 11.04 2.57 11.90
N LEU A 103 10.02 3.31 12.35
CA LEU A 103 8.94 3.85 11.52
C LEU A 103 8.84 5.37 11.62
N ASP A 104 9.85 6.06 12.15
CA ASP A 104 9.77 7.48 12.54
C ASP A 104 9.33 8.40 11.39
N GLU A 105 9.84 8.17 10.17
CA GLU A 105 9.48 8.92 8.96
C GLU A 105 7.98 8.75 8.63
N GLN A 106 7.45 7.53 8.79
CA GLN A 106 6.06 7.20 8.46
C GLN A 106 5.09 7.60 9.57
N GLU A 107 5.51 7.54 10.84
CA GLU A 107 4.70 8.02 11.96
C GLU A 107 4.56 9.54 11.92
N GLY A 108 5.62 10.27 11.55
CA GLY A 108 5.52 11.71 11.28
C GLY A 108 4.54 12.03 10.16
N LEU A 109 4.57 11.27 9.06
CA LEU A 109 3.63 11.43 7.95
C LEU A 109 2.20 11.04 8.35
N ARG A 110 2.03 9.98 9.15
CA ARG A 110 0.74 9.54 9.70
C ARG A 110 0.11 10.60 10.59
N GLN A 111 0.90 11.23 11.46
CA GLN A 111 0.46 12.34 12.29
C GLN A 111 0.06 13.56 11.46
N PHE A 112 0.84 13.88 10.42
CA PHE A 112 0.49 14.93 9.47
C PHE A 112 -0.82 14.65 8.72
N VAL A 113 -1.01 13.42 8.22
CA VAL A 113 -2.25 13.01 7.52
C VAL A 113 -3.45 13.10 8.47
N LYS A 114 -3.31 12.63 9.72
CA LYS A 114 -4.37 12.75 10.73
C LYS A 114 -4.68 14.21 11.09
N ALA A 115 -3.67 15.07 11.15
CA ALA A 115 -3.84 16.49 11.44
C ALA A 115 -4.51 17.28 10.30
N THR A 116 -4.25 16.89 9.04
CA THR A 116 -4.76 17.59 7.85
C THR A 116 -6.06 17.01 7.29
N GLN A 117 -6.44 15.78 7.68
CA GLN A 117 -7.71 15.15 7.30
C GLN A 117 -8.95 15.99 7.63
N PRO A 118 -9.10 16.56 8.83
CA PRO A 118 -10.26 17.36 9.20
C PRO A 118 -10.44 18.59 8.29
N GLU A 119 -9.35 19.29 7.97
CA GLU A 119 -9.40 20.49 7.14
C GLU A 119 -9.82 20.18 5.69
N TRP A 120 -9.38 19.05 5.13
CA TRP A 120 -9.76 18.67 3.77
C TRP A 120 -11.21 18.18 3.68
N LEU A 121 -11.69 17.46 4.69
CA LEU A 121 -13.09 17.04 4.80
C LEU A 121 -14.03 18.25 4.93
N ASP A 122 -13.66 19.25 5.73
CA ASP A 122 -14.40 20.50 5.85
C ASP A 122 -14.45 21.28 4.53
N ARG A 123 -13.33 21.35 3.80
CA ARG A 123 -13.30 21.97 2.47
C ARG A 123 -14.19 21.24 1.46
N LEU A 124 -14.20 19.91 1.49
CA LEU A 124 -15.09 19.10 0.64
C LEU A 124 -16.56 19.30 0.98
N ALA A 125 -16.90 19.35 2.28
CA ALA A 125 -18.26 19.62 2.73
C ALA A 125 -18.73 21.01 2.27
N LYS A 126 -17.90 22.05 2.44
CA LYS A 126 -18.18 23.41 1.95
C LYS A 126 -18.37 23.47 0.44
N ASN A 127 -17.51 22.78 -0.33
CA ASN A 127 -17.65 22.72 -1.78
C ASN A 127 -18.92 21.96 -2.23
N ARG A 128 -19.30 20.89 -1.53
CA ARG A 128 -20.57 20.20 -1.79
C ARG A 128 -21.78 21.08 -1.50
N ALA A 129 -21.77 21.81 -0.39
CA ALA A 129 -22.84 22.75 -0.05
C ALA A 129 -22.97 23.86 -1.09
N ALA A 130 -21.87 24.52 -1.45
CA ALA A 130 -21.86 25.57 -2.47
C ALA A 130 -22.35 25.08 -3.85
N ARG A 131 -22.00 23.84 -4.22
CA ARG A 131 -22.48 23.23 -5.46
C ARG A 131 -23.98 22.90 -5.42
N SER A 132 -24.48 22.39 -4.31
CA SER A 132 -25.91 22.14 -4.12
C SER A 132 -26.73 23.43 -4.21
N GLU A 133 -26.24 24.54 -3.66
CA GLU A 133 -26.89 25.85 -3.72
C GLU A 133 -26.98 26.37 -5.17
N LEU A 134 -25.91 26.23 -5.94
CA LEU A 134 -25.88 26.58 -7.37
C LEU A 134 -26.85 25.73 -8.20
N GLU A 135 -26.96 24.42 -7.91
CA GLU A 135 -27.87 23.51 -8.62
C GLU A 135 -29.34 23.77 -8.27
N THR A 136 -29.65 24.31 -7.09
CA THR A 136 -31.02 24.73 -6.70
C THR A 136 -31.41 26.15 -7.13
N ALA A 137 -30.44 26.96 -7.59
CA ALA A 137 -30.65 28.35 -8.00
C ALA A 137 -30.93 28.49 -9.52
N VAL A 138 -30.94 27.38 -10.27
CA VAL A 138 -31.27 27.29 -11.71
C VAL A 138 -32.67 26.70 -11.87
#